data_AF-A0A226M9Q3-F1
#
_entry.id   AF-A0A226M9Q3-F1
#
_cell.length_a   1.000
_cell.length_b   1.000
_cell.length_c   1.000
_cell.angle_alpha   90.00
_cell.angle_beta   90.00
_cell.angle_gamma   90.00
#
_symmetry.space_group_name_H-M   'P 1'
#
loop_
_entity.id
_entity.type
_entity.pdbx_description
1 polymer ?
#
loop_
_entity_poly.entity_id
_entity_poly.type
_entity_poly.pdbx_seq_one_letter_code
_entity_poly.pdbx_strand_id
1 'polypeptide(L)'
;GSAVPGPPFPGGGAGGGAFLGTALGGVRTDGGGRVEAARAAKLTYYLREDGGEAGESRAWLEAFVRDFPDKLKELRLEAVEVTYFTSLSRQDEFEGNTRSVIPLFSVTYFLTITFSVLSCLRLSCVRNNIWLAWCGVLSSGLAVLSSFGLMLYCGVPFVATVANAPFLILGVGVDDMFIMIASWEQSSRKAEKSDTKSRLAETYREAALSVTITTLTDVLAFFIGTWTAFPSVRSFCLYTGTAFVFCYVYVITFFGAVIALNHKRVKGNRHWITCMQVEVGKKSCLYNACCIGSCSSESPEPETSETESEHPMSVFFQKYYGPFLTGRWIKLLVVLLYGAYLGGSIYGCTQMREGIDLRNLASDDSYVIPYYDDDDRYFSEYGPRVMVVIAGSVQYWNESVRNDTEACTRDLENVAYVDKNLSLSWLRVYTEIAESGLININNKEHFINNLSVLFQFYPSFEWDINKTGDEIAASRFFLQTVNVTSAIDEKNLLNQLRDRAKQCVVPLMVYHPAFIYYDQYLVIVQNTIQNVVVAAGAMLVVSLLLIPSPLCCLWVTFAIASVI
;
A
#
# COMPACT_ATOMS: atom_id res chain seq x y z
N GLY A 1 35.81 30.24 18.13
CA GLY A 1 34.37 30.33 18.42
C GLY A 1 33.78 31.41 17.57
N SER A 2 33.37 31.08 16.36
CA SER A 2 32.65 31.96 15.44
C SER A 2 31.26 31.36 15.28
N ALA A 3 30.31 31.85 16.08
CA ALA A 3 28.91 31.50 15.91
C ALA A 3 28.46 32.03 14.55
N VAL A 4 28.16 31.12 13.63
CA VAL A 4 27.43 31.43 12.41
C VAL A 4 26.06 31.98 12.86
N PRO A 5 25.68 33.21 12.48
CA PRO A 5 24.35 33.71 12.80
C PRO A 5 23.33 32.82 12.09
N GLY A 6 22.48 32.15 12.87
CA GLY A 6 21.38 31.36 12.33
C GLY A 6 20.44 32.24 11.50
N PRO A 7 19.71 31.68 10.51
CA PRO A 7 18.78 32.44 9.71
C PRO A 7 17.73 33.13 10.61
N PRO A 8 17.43 34.42 10.40
CA PRO A 8 16.35 35.07 11.13
C PRO A 8 15.02 34.39 10.79
N PHE A 9 14.15 34.24 11.78
CA PHE A 9 12.80 33.72 11.59
C PHE A 9 12.06 34.56 10.54
N PRO A 10 11.51 33.96 9.46
CA PRO A 10 10.81 34.69 8.42
C PRO A 10 9.40 35.06 8.92
N GLY A 11 9.27 36.25 9.49
CA GLY A 11 7.98 36.81 9.95
C GLY A 11 8.04 38.15 10.69
N GLY A 12 9.21 38.75 10.89
CA GLY A 12 9.33 40.08 11.50
C GLY A 12 8.96 41.19 10.51
N GLY A 13 7.67 41.49 10.38
CA GLY A 13 7.21 42.75 9.79
C GLY A 13 7.68 43.94 10.64
N ALA A 14 7.65 45.15 10.07
CA ALA A 14 8.13 46.40 10.67
C ALA A 14 7.47 46.83 12.02
N GLY A 15 6.64 45.96 12.62
CA GLY A 15 5.97 46.13 13.91
C GLY A 15 6.47 45.22 15.04
N GLY A 16 7.65 44.60 14.94
CA GLY A 16 8.32 43.94 16.08
C GLY A 16 7.68 42.65 16.62
N GLY A 17 6.67 42.10 15.96
CA GLY A 17 6.10 40.79 16.29
C GLY A 17 6.88 39.65 15.61
N ALA A 18 7.24 38.61 16.37
CA ALA A 18 7.83 37.39 15.83
C ALA A 18 6.74 36.31 15.71
N PHE A 19 6.65 35.64 14.54
CA PHE A 19 5.76 34.50 14.37
C PHE A 19 6.35 33.26 15.05
N LEU A 20 5.68 32.77 16.10
CA LEU A 20 6.11 31.61 16.90
C LEU A 20 5.25 30.36 16.67
N GLY A 21 4.26 30.42 15.78
CA GLY A 21 3.28 29.33 15.58
C GLY A 21 3.87 28.02 15.07
N THR A 22 5.05 28.05 14.45
CA THR A 22 5.77 26.84 14.03
C THR A 22 6.71 26.28 15.10
N ALA A 23 7.03 27.06 16.13
CA ALA A 23 8.01 26.71 17.16
C ALA A 23 7.34 26.35 18.49
N LEU A 24 6.19 26.95 18.82
CA LEU A 24 5.43 26.69 20.05
C LEU A 24 4.09 26.06 19.72
N GLY A 25 3.75 24.99 20.44
CA GLY A 25 2.50 24.23 20.27
C GLY A 25 1.62 24.25 21.51
N GLY A 26 0.31 24.11 21.32
CA GLY A 26 -0.68 24.19 22.41
C GLY A 26 -0.64 25.52 23.17
N VAL A 27 -0.53 26.61 22.42
CA VAL A 27 -0.32 27.97 22.93
C VAL A 27 -1.62 28.55 23.50
N ARG A 28 -1.51 29.26 24.63
CA ARG A 28 -2.57 30.13 25.15
C ARG A 28 -2.09 31.57 25.05
N THR A 29 -2.88 32.41 24.40
CA THR A 29 -2.58 33.83 24.23
C THR A 29 -3.51 34.70 25.05
N ASP A 30 -3.03 35.89 25.44
CA ASP A 30 -3.88 36.95 25.97
C ASP A 30 -4.76 37.56 24.85
N GLY A 31 -5.68 38.46 25.22
CA GLY A 31 -6.53 39.17 24.26
C GLY A 31 -5.78 40.12 23.31
N GLY A 32 -4.48 40.33 23.52
CA GLY A 32 -3.57 41.12 22.69
C GLY A 32 -2.60 40.27 21.85
N GLY A 33 -2.75 38.94 21.81
CA GLY A 33 -1.91 38.03 21.03
C GLY A 33 -0.54 37.73 21.64
N ARG A 34 -0.30 38.04 22.92
CA ARG A 34 0.93 37.66 23.63
C ARG A 34 0.80 36.25 24.19
N VAL A 35 1.88 35.48 24.10
CA VAL A 35 1.93 34.10 24.59
C VAL A 35 1.99 34.09 26.13
N GLU A 36 0.99 33.50 26.78
CA GLU A 36 0.95 33.30 28.24
C GLU A 36 1.53 31.94 28.63
N ALA A 37 1.22 30.90 27.86
CA ALA A 37 1.68 29.54 28.10
C ALA A 37 1.78 28.75 26.79
N ALA A 38 2.70 27.78 26.75
CA ALA A 38 2.82 26.80 25.68
C ALA A 38 2.99 25.40 26.28
N ARG A 39 2.47 24.37 25.61
CA ARG A 39 2.55 22.97 26.07
C ARG A 39 3.67 22.19 25.40
N ALA A 40 4.05 22.57 24.19
CA ALA A 40 5.11 21.92 23.42
C ALA A 40 6.02 22.96 22.77
N ALA A 41 7.27 22.57 22.51
CA ALA A 41 8.25 23.35 21.78
C ALA A 41 8.92 22.49 20.72
N LYS A 42 9.07 23.01 19.50
CA LYS A 42 9.65 22.33 18.35
C LYS A 42 10.97 22.98 17.96
N LEU A 43 12.03 22.19 17.93
CA LEU A 43 13.35 22.61 17.46
C LEU A 43 13.60 22.02 16.08
N THR A 44 13.73 22.90 15.07
CA THR A 44 13.95 22.49 13.68
C THR A 44 15.39 22.82 13.27
N TYR A 45 16.11 21.81 12.79
CA TYR A 45 17.46 21.96 12.26
C TYR A 45 17.42 21.74 10.76
N TYR A 46 17.73 22.80 9.99
CA TYR A 46 17.80 22.73 8.54
C TYR A 46 19.20 22.29 8.12
N LEU A 47 19.26 21.24 7.31
CA LEU A 47 20.49 20.71 6.74
C LEU A 47 20.49 20.89 5.23
N ARG A 48 21.68 20.94 4.63
CA ARG A 48 21.83 21.05 3.17
C ARG A 48 21.78 19.68 2.52
N GLU A 49 20.95 19.57 1.50
CA GLU A 49 20.83 18.35 0.67
C GLU A 49 21.55 18.50 -0.67
N ASP A 50 22.12 19.66 -0.97
CA ASP A 50 22.75 19.99 -2.24
C ASP A 50 24.29 20.07 -2.16
N GLY A 51 24.96 19.81 -3.29
CA GLY A 51 26.41 19.93 -3.42
C GLY A 51 27.22 18.87 -2.67
N GLY A 52 28.48 19.19 -2.35
CA GLY A 52 29.39 18.27 -1.64
C GLY A 52 29.05 18.05 -0.16
N GLU A 53 28.29 18.95 0.44
CA GLU A 53 27.91 18.92 1.87
C GLU A 53 26.71 17.98 2.15
N ALA A 54 26.01 17.55 1.11
CA ALA A 54 24.89 16.61 1.22
C ALA A 54 25.30 15.29 1.89
N GLY A 55 26.51 14.80 1.59
CA GLY A 55 27.05 13.58 2.20
C GLY A 55 27.31 13.72 3.70
N GLU A 56 27.83 14.87 4.14
CA GLU A 56 28.05 15.16 5.56
C GLU A 56 26.73 15.32 6.33
N SER A 57 25.76 16.03 5.73
CA SER A 57 24.41 16.17 6.30
C SER A 57 23.74 14.81 6.47
N ARG A 58 23.86 13.92 5.48
CA ARG A 58 23.34 12.56 5.57
C ARG A 58 24.03 11.76 6.67
N ALA A 59 25.36 11.80 6.75
CA ALA A 59 26.11 11.09 7.79
C ALA A 59 25.76 11.60 9.20
N TRP A 60 25.50 12.91 9.35
CA TRP A 60 25.03 13.48 10.59
C TRP A 60 23.64 12.96 10.97
N LEU A 61 22.70 12.89 10.02
CA LEU A 61 21.36 12.34 10.25
C LEU A 61 21.40 10.87 10.66
N GLU A 62 22.21 10.06 9.99
CA GLU A 62 22.40 8.64 10.32
C GLU A 62 23.00 8.47 11.73
N ALA A 63 23.99 9.29 12.10
CA ALA A 63 24.56 9.30 13.45
C ALA A 63 23.56 9.78 14.50
N PHE A 64 22.72 10.77 14.18
CA PHE A 64 21.67 11.26 15.06
C PHE A 64 20.66 10.15 15.37
N VAL A 65 20.08 9.51 14.35
CA VAL A 65 19.08 8.44 14.54
C VAL A 65 19.68 7.26 15.33
N ARG A 66 20.95 6.92 15.08
CA ARG A 66 21.63 5.81 15.78
C ARG A 66 21.94 6.11 17.25
N ASP A 67 22.51 7.28 17.53
CA ASP A 67 23.13 7.56 18.84
C ASP A 67 22.23 8.39 19.78
N PHE A 68 21.23 9.11 19.24
CA PHE A 68 20.33 9.96 20.03
C PHE A 68 19.43 9.21 21.02
N PRO A 69 18.86 8.03 20.71
CA PRO A 69 17.99 7.31 21.65
C PRO A 69 18.71 6.95 22.96
N ASP A 70 19.97 6.54 22.88
CA ASP A 70 20.76 6.16 24.04
C ASP A 70 21.17 7.40 24.85
N LYS A 71 21.59 8.47 24.17
CA LYS A 71 21.87 9.76 24.83
C LYS A 71 20.63 10.34 25.53
N LEU A 72 19.45 10.19 24.95
CA LEU A 72 18.20 10.65 25.55
C LEU A 72 17.88 9.87 26.84
N LYS A 73 18.11 8.55 26.84
CA LYS A 73 17.98 7.72 28.04
C LYS A 73 18.99 8.08 29.13
N GLU A 74 20.22 8.44 28.74
CA GLU A 74 21.26 8.89 29.68
C GLU A 74 20.90 10.20 30.39
N LEU A 75 20.18 11.11 29.72
CA LEU A 75 19.76 12.40 30.28
C LEU A 75 18.70 12.29 31.39
N ARG A 76 17.98 11.16 31.49
CA ARG A 76 16.95 10.88 32.53
C ARG A 76 16.02 12.07 32.80
N LEU A 77 15.43 12.61 31.73
CA LEU A 77 14.49 13.73 31.83
C LEU A 77 13.17 13.26 32.45
N GLU A 78 12.87 13.69 33.68
CA GLU A 78 11.60 13.36 34.38
C GLU A 78 10.46 14.33 34.04
N ALA A 79 10.80 15.56 33.63
CA ALA A 79 9.84 16.65 33.42
C ALA A 79 9.58 16.99 31.95
N VAL A 80 10.36 16.45 31.02
CA VAL A 80 10.29 16.78 29.59
C VAL A 80 10.32 15.50 28.77
N GLU A 81 9.28 15.29 27.97
CA GLU A 81 9.23 14.25 26.95
C GLU A 81 9.80 14.80 25.64
N VAL A 82 10.67 14.02 24.99
CA VAL A 82 11.33 14.43 23.75
C VAL A 82 11.04 13.41 22.67
N THR A 83 10.25 13.83 21.69
CA THR A 83 10.00 13.09 20.45
C THR A 83 10.83 13.71 19.32
N TYR A 84 11.21 12.90 18.33
CA TYR A 84 12.11 13.34 17.27
C TYR A 84 11.77 12.67 15.94
N PHE A 85 12.07 13.38 14.85
CA PHE A 85 11.88 12.93 13.48
C PHE A 85 12.99 13.49 12.59
N THR A 86 13.42 12.70 11.62
CA THR A 86 14.39 13.12 10.60
C THR A 86 13.86 12.82 9.21
N SER A 87 14.43 13.44 8.18
CA SER A 87 14.10 13.13 6.79
C SER A 87 14.38 11.67 6.40
N LEU A 88 15.34 11.01 7.09
CA LEU A 88 15.66 9.59 6.89
C LEU A 88 14.72 8.64 7.64
N SER A 89 14.18 9.09 8.79
CA SER A 89 13.34 8.26 9.68
C SER A 89 12.21 7.57 8.94
N ARG A 90 11.55 8.27 8.01
CA ARG A 90 10.47 7.68 7.21
C ARG A 90 10.97 6.53 6.34
N GLN A 91 12.05 6.76 5.58
CA GLN A 91 12.61 5.74 4.70
C GLN A 91 13.14 4.53 5.48
N ASP A 92 13.82 4.78 6.60
CA ASP A 92 14.39 3.74 7.45
C ASP A 92 13.31 2.85 8.08
N GLU A 93 12.18 3.44 8.51
CA GLU A 93 11.03 2.68 9.04
C GLU A 93 10.38 1.80 7.96
N PHE A 94 10.22 2.31 6.74
CA PHE A 94 9.68 1.53 5.61
C PHE A 94 10.59 0.35 5.23
N GLU A 95 11.90 0.59 5.12
CA GLU A 95 12.87 -0.45 4.79
C GLU A 95 13.06 -1.44 5.95
N GLY A 96 13.04 -0.95 7.19
CA GLY A 96 13.09 -1.75 8.41
C GLY A 96 11.96 -2.76 8.51
N ASN A 97 10.72 -2.32 8.23
CA ASN A 97 9.55 -3.21 8.21
C ASN A 97 9.68 -4.32 7.14
N THR A 98 10.30 -4.03 5.99
CA THR A 98 10.52 -5.06 4.97
C THR A 98 11.46 -6.16 5.48
N ARG A 99 12.50 -5.80 6.24
CA ARG A 99 13.46 -6.76 6.81
C ARG A 99 12.85 -7.66 7.90
N SER A 100 11.92 -7.13 8.70
CA SER A 100 11.23 -7.93 9.73
C SER A 100 10.25 -8.93 9.13
N VAL A 101 9.67 -8.63 7.97
CA VAL A 101 8.68 -9.50 7.29
C VAL A 101 9.33 -10.68 6.55
N ILE A 102 10.54 -10.52 5.99
CA ILE A 102 11.24 -11.60 5.26
C ILE A 102 11.31 -12.95 6.01
N PRO A 103 11.71 -13.03 7.29
CA PRO A 103 11.75 -14.30 8.01
C PRO A 103 10.34 -14.92 8.20
N LEU A 104 9.29 -14.11 8.27
CA LEU A 104 7.91 -14.59 8.41
C LEU A 104 7.43 -15.37 7.17
N PHE A 105 7.98 -15.11 5.99
CA PHE A 105 7.70 -15.94 4.81
C PHE A 105 8.02 -17.40 5.06
N SER A 106 9.19 -17.69 5.65
CA SER A 106 9.62 -19.06 5.93
C SER A 106 8.67 -19.76 6.90
N VAL A 107 8.17 -19.03 7.91
CA VAL A 107 7.18 -19.53 8.86
C VAL A 107 5.86 -19.85 8.16
N THR A 108 5.35 -18.96 7.31
CA THR A 108 4.10 -19.21 6.59
C THR A 108 4.21 -20.36 5.60
N TYR A 109 5.33 -20.52 4.89
CA TYR A 109 5.57 -21.71 4.07
C TYR A 109 5.59 -22.98 4.91
N PHE A 110 6.26 -22.97 6.05
CA PHE A 110 6.26 -24.13 6.94
C PHE A 110 4.85 -24.48 7.45
N LEU A 111 4.07 -23.49 7.86
CA LEU A 111 2.71 -23.68 8.36
C LEU A 111 1.77 -24.18 7.26
N THR A 112 1.81 -23.59 6.06
CA THR A 112 0.98 -24.00 4.92
C THR A 112 1.35 -25.40 4.40
N ILE A 113 2.64 -25.76 4.37
CA ILE A 113 3.08 -27.13 4.07
C ILE A 113 2.55 -28.09 5.13
N THR A 114 2.73 -27.77 6.41
CA THR A 114 2.29 -28.63 7.51
C THR A 114 0.78 -28.85 7.46
N PHE A 115 0.01 -27.77 7.30
CA PHE A 115 -1.44 -27.83 7.12
C PHE A 115 -1.83 -28.68 5.91
N SER A 116 -1.17 -28.47 4.76
CA SER A 116 -1.48 -29.21 3.53
C SER A 116 -1.18 -30.70 3.66
N VAL A 117 -0.06 -31.04 4.30
CA VAL A 117 0.33 -32.41 4.61
C VAL A 117 -0.71 -33.02 5.54
N LEU A 118 -1.03 -32.37 6.66
CA LEU A 118 -2.02 -32.86 7.64
C LEU A 118 -3.40 -33.09 7.01
N SER A 119 -3.89 -32.17 6.17
CA SER A 119 -5.17 -32.32 5.47
C SER A 119 -5.17 -33.47 4.45
N CYS A 120 -4.01 -33.82 3.89
CA CYS A 120 -3.86 -34.91 2.93
C CYS A 120 -3.41 -36.24 3.57
N LEU A 121 -3.22 -36.29 4.89
CA LEU A 121 -2.79 -37.50 5.57
C LEU A 121 -3.90 -38.56 5.53
N ARG A 122 -3.54 -39.76 5.07
CA ARG A 122 -4.37 -40.96 5.15
C ARG A 122 -3.70 -42.01 6.02
N LEU A 123 -4.51 -42.81 6.74
CA LEU A 123 -4.05 -43.87 7.64
C LEU A 123 -3.36 -45.07 6.94
N SER A 124 -3.28 -45.07 5.60
CA SER A 124 -2.60 -46.11 4.81
C SER A 124 -1.24 -45.62 4.31
N CYS A 125 -0.16 -46.38 4.57
CA CYS A 125 1.18 -46.07 4.08
C CYS A 125 1.34 -46.10 2.55
N VAL A 126 0.47 -46.80 1.83
CA VAL A 126 0.52 -46.85 0.36
C VAL A 126 -0.28 -45.71 -0.25
N ARG A 127 -1.48 -45.42 0.26
CA ARG A 127 -2.41 -44.42 -0.32
C ARG A 127 -2.22 -43.00 0.20
N ASN A 128 -1.13 -42.73 0.91
CA ASN A 128 -0.87 -41.40 1.47
C ASN A 128 -0.53 -40.36 0.39
N ASN A 129 -1.08 -39.15 0.54
CA ASN A 129 -0.95 -38.05 -0.43
C ASN A 129 0.06 -36.97 -0.01
N ILE A 130 0.95 -37.26 0.96
CA ILE A 130 1.97 -36.31 1.46
C ILE A 130 2.79 -35.68 0.32
N TRP A 131 3.29 -36.49 -0.62
CA TRP A 131 4.08 -35.97 -1.75
C TRP A 131 3.29 -35.05 -2.66
N LEU A 132 1.98 -35.28 -2.80
CA LEU A 132 1.12 -34.37 -3.56
C LEU A 132 1.00 -33.03 -2.84
N ALA A 133 0.67 -33.05 -1.54
CA ALA A 133 0.57 -31.84 -0.74
C ALA A 133 1.88 -31.03 -0.75
N TRP A 134 3.02 -31.69 -0.53
CA TRP A 134 4.31 -31.02 -0.49
C TRP A 134 4.70 -30.43 -1.86
N CYS A 135 4.58 -31.21 -2.94
CA CYS A 135 4.91 -30.72 -4.28
C CYS A 135 3.96 -29.64 -4.78
N GLY A 136 2.67 -29.64 -4.39
CA GLY A 136 1.74 -28.59 -4.79
C GLY A 136 1.97 -27.26 -4.06
N VAL A 137 2.36 -27.29 -2.78
CA VAL A 137 2.81 -26.05 -2.11
C VAL A 137 4.13 -25.56 -2.72
N LEU A 138 5.06 -26.49 -3.02
CA LEU A 138 6.32 -26.16 -3.68
C LEU A 138 6.09 -25.50 -5.06
N SER A 139 5.12 -25.96 -5.84
CA SER A 139 4.82 -25.38 -7.16
C SER A 139 4.39 -23.93 -7.06
N SER A 140 3.62 -23.57 -6.02
CA SER A 140 3.24 -22.18 -5.75
C SER A 140 4.46 -21.32 -5.38
N GLY A 141 5.41 -21.87 -4.62
CA GLY A 141 6.70 -21.20 -4.36
C GLY A 141 7.56 -20.98 -5.61
N LEU A 142 7.62 -21.98 -6.50
CA LEU A 142 8.31 -21.85 -7.78
C LEU A 142 7.67 -20.80 -8.69
N ALA A 143 6.34 -20.64 -8.65
CA ALA A 143 5.63 -19.60 -9.40
C ALA A 143 6.02 -18.19 -8.93
N VAL A 144 6.10 -17.98 -7.61
CA VAL A 144 6.59 -16.72 -7.03
C VAL A 144 8.00 -16.42 -7.51
N LEU A 145 8.93 -17.38 -7.38
CA LEU A 145 10.32 -17.20 -7.82
C LEU A 145 10.44 -16.88 -9.31
N SER A 146 9.67 -17.57 -10.15
CA SER A 146 9.70 -17.39 -11.61
C SER A 146 9.11 -16.05 -12.03
N SER A 147 7.99 -15.65 -11.43
CA SER A 147 7.38 -14.34 -11.69
C SER A 147 8.28 -13.19 -11.23
N PHE A 148 8.79 -13.28 -10.00
CA PHE A 148 9.61 -12.21 -9.44
C PHE A 148 10.92 -12.09 -10.20
N GLY A 149 11.56 -13.21 -10.54
CA GLY A 149 12.74 -13.23 -11.39
C GLY A 149 12.49 -12.61 -12.77
N LEU A 150 11.35 -12.92 -13.41
CA LEU A 150 10.99 -12.34 -14.70
C LEU A 150 10.73 -10.83 -14.60
N MET A 151 9.98 -10.38 -13.61
CA MET A 151 9.66 -8.96 -13.43
C MET A 151 10.91 -8.12 -13.09
N LEU A 152 11.80 -8.66 -12.24
CA LEU A 152 13.10 -8.05 -11.95
C LEU A 152 13.98 -8.00 -13.21
N TYR A 153 13.98 -9.06 -14.02
CA TYR A 153 14.70 -9.09 -15.31
C TYR A 153 14.16 -8.04 -16.30
N CYS A 154 12.84 -7.81 -16.32
CA CYS A 154 12.20 -6.77 -17.12
C CYS A 154 12.41 -5.34 -16.55
N GLY A 155 13.10 -5.18 -15.42
CA GLY A 155 13.38 -3.88 -14.80
C GLY A 155 12.21 -3.26 -14.03
N VAL A 156 11.21 -4.06 -13.63
CA VAL A 156 10.10 -3.56 -12.80
C VAL A 156 10.60 -3.34 -11.37
N PRO A 157 10.42 -2.14 -10.78
CA PRO A 157 10.97 -1.82 -9.46
C PRO A 157 10.36 -2.71 -8.36
N PHE A 158 11.21 -3.21 -7.47
CA PHE A 158 10.78 -3.96 -6.29
C PHE A 158 10.45 -2.99 -5.16
N VAL A 159 9.16 -2.85 -4.86
CA VAL A 159 8.65 -1.98 -3.79
C VAL A 159 8.23 -2.79 -2.57
N ALA A 160 8.19 -2.17 -1.38
CA ALA A 160 7.83 -2.85 -0.14
C ALA A 160 6.46 -3.56 -0.20
N THR A 161 5.50 -3.03 -0.95
CA THR A 161 4.19 -3.69 -1.15
C THR A 161 4.29 -5.01 -1.91
N VAL A 162 5.24 -5.15 -2.84
CA VAL A 162 5.53 -6.40 -3.57
C VAL A 162 6.09 -7.46 -2.63
N ALA A 163 6.79 -7.06 -1.56
CA ALA A 163 7.32 -8.01 -0.58
C ALA A 163 6.20 -8.87 0.04
N ASN A 164 4.99 -8.33 0.22
CA ASN A 164 3.86 -9.06 0.81
C ASN A 164 3.10 -9.96 -0.18
N ALA A 165 3.32 -9.80 -1.49
CA ALA A 165 2.63 -10.58 -2.53
C ALA A 165 2.78 -12.11 -2.44
N PRO A 166 3.93 -12.69 -2.02
CA PRO A 166 4.08 -14.14 -1.91
C PRO A 166 3.05 -14.80 -1.00
N PHE A 167 2.62 -14.14 0.08
CA PHE A 167 1.59 -14.67 0.98
C PHE A 167 0.24 -14.84 0.26
N LEU A 168 -0.16 -13.82 -0.49
CA LEU A 168 -1.38 -13.85 -1.30
C LEU A 168 -1.29 -14.95 -2.37
N ILE A 169 -0.16 -15.01 -3.08
CA ILE A 169 0.05 -15.97 -4.17
C ILE A 169 0.03 -17.42 -3.67
N LEU A 170 0.63 -17.66 -2.50
CA LEU A 170 0.63 -18.97 -1.86
C LEU A 170 -0.78 -19.44 -1.51
N GLY A 171 -1.63 -18.55 -0.99
CA GLY A 171 -3.02 -18.88 -0.66
C GLY A 171 -3.81 -19.37 -1.87
N VAL A 172 -3.75 -18.62 -2.98
CA VAL A 172 -4.45 -18.98 -4.23
C VAL A 172 -3.87 -20.27 -4.84
N GLY A 173 -2.55 -20.41 -4.90
CA GLY A 173 -1.93 -21.61 -5.48
C GLY A 173 -2.20 -22.90 -4.69
N VAL A 174 -2.35 -22.80 -3.36
CA VAL A 174 -2.74 -23.94 -2.51
C VAL A 174 -4.21 -24.31 -2.69
N ASP A 175 -5.09 -23.33 -2.91
CA ASP A 175 -6.51 -23.59 -3.22
C ASP A 175 -6.65 -24.42 -4.51
N ASP A 176 -5.99 -23.99 -5.59
CA ASP A 176 -5.99 -24.71 -6.88
C ASP A 176 -5.45 -26.13 -6.75
N MET A 177 -4.39 -26.32 -5.94
CA MET A 177 -3.86 -27.65 -5.61
C MET A 177 -4.93 -28.54 -4.96
N PHE A 178 -5.67 -28.03 -3.97
CA PHE A 178 -6.70 -28.80 -3.28
C PHE A 178 -7.89 -29.11 -4.18
N ILE A 179 -8.31 -28.20 -5.05
CA ILE A 179 -9.34 -28.46 -6.06
C ILE A 179 -8.93 -29.63 -6.96
N MET A 180 -7.69 -29.61 -7.46
CA MET A 180 -7.13 -30.68 -8.30
C MET A 180 -7.06 -32.02 -7.56
N ILE A 181 -6.66 -32.04 -6.28
CA ILE A 181 -6.64 -33.26 -5.45
C ILE A 181 -8.07 -33.78 -5.22
N ALA A 182 -9.01 -32.91 -4.87
CA ALA A 182 -10.39 -33.30 -4.59
C ALA A 182 -11.06 -33.93 -5.82
N SER A 183 -10.91 -33.33 -6.99
CA SER A 183 -11.43 -33.90 -8.24
C SER A 183 -10.70 -35.19 -8.66
N TRP A 184 -9.42 -35.33 -8.33
CA TRP A 184 -8.70 -36.59 -8.52
C TRP A 184 -9.26 -37.72 -7.65
N GLU A 185 -9.57 -37.43 -6.39
CA GLU A 185 -10.19 -38.38 -5.46
C GLU A 185 -11.64 -38.68 -5.84
N GLN A 186 -12.39 -37.72 -6.37
CA GLN A 186 -13.74 -37.98 -6.86
C GLN A 186 -13.73 -38.85 -8.12
N SER A 187 -12.79 -38.60 -9.04
CA SER A 187 -12.58 -39.41 -10.26
C SER A 187 -12.27 -40.87 -9.91
N SER A 188 -11.57 -41.14 -8.80
CA SER A 188 -11.31 -42.51 -8.35
C SER A 188 -12.56 -43.30 -7.96
N ARG A 189 -13.66 -42.61 -7.63
CA ARG A 189 -14.94 -43.24 -7.24
C ARG A 189 -15.88 -43.46 -8.42
N LYS A 190 -15.80 -42.62 -9.46
CA LYS A 190 -16.72 -42.63 -10.60
C LYS A 190 -16.30 -43.61 -11.72
N ALA A 191 -15.01 -43.92 -11.87
CA ALA A 191 -14.49 -44.61 -13.05
C ALA A 191 -14.03 -46.04 -12.76
N GLU A 192 -14.73 -47.00 -13.37
CA GLU A 192 -14.36 -48.43 -13.55
C GLU A 192 -13.17 -48.63 -14.53
N LYS A 193 -12.40 -47.56 -14.82
CA LYS A 193 -11.30 -47.58 -15.81
C LYS A 193 -9.95 -47.45 -15.10
N SER A 194 -9.19 -48.53 -15.14
CA SER A 194 -7.91 -48.69 -14.44
C SER A 194 -6.77 -47.83 -14.99
N ASP A 195 -6.90 -47.16 -16.14
CA ASP A 195 -5.79 -46.46 -16.78
C ASP A 195 -5.50 -45.05 -16.22
N THR A 196 -4.21 -44.73 -16.06
CA THR A 196 -3.73 -43.45 -15.50
C THR A 196 -4.12 -42.27 -16.38
N LYS A 197 -4.04 -42.43 -17.71
CA LYS A 197 -4.32 -41.36 -18.66
C LYS A 197 -5.78 -40.97 -18.67
N SER A 198 -6.68 -41.97 -18.68
CA SER A 198 -8.13 -41.74 -18.65
C SER A 198 -8.56 -41.03 -17.38
N ARG A 199 -7.97 -41.39 -16.22
CA ARG A 199 -8.31 -40.76 -14.94
C ARG A 199 -7.85 -39.31 -14.87
N LEU A 200 -6.63 -39.04 -15.33
CA LEU A 200 -6.10 -37.68 -15.35
C LEU A 200 -6.90 -36.78 -16.31
N ALA A 201 -7.29 -37.31 -17.47
CA ALA A 201 -8.15 -36.60 -18.42
C ALA A 201 -9.50 -36.22 -17.78
N GLU A 202 -10.12 -37.13 -17.03
CA GLU A 202 -11.37 -36.85 -16.33
C GLU A 202 -11.21 -35.83 -15.20
N THR A 203 -10.12 -35.93 -14.43
CA THR A 203 -9.79 -34.93 -13.40
C THR A 203 -9.60 -33.55 -14.00
N TYR A 204 -8.88 -33.41 -15.11
CA TYR A 204 -8.78 -32.11 -15.79
C TYR A 204 -10.12 -31.65 -16.35
N ARG A 205 -10.96 -32.56 -16.87
CA ARG A 205 -12.29 -32.20 -17.38
C ARG A 205 -13.14 -31.53 -16.30
N GLU A 206 -13.07 -31.99 -15.05
CA GLU A 206 -13.83 -31.41 -13.93
C GLU A 206 -13.08 -30.24 -13.24
N ALA A 207 -11.81 -30.42 -12.87
CA ALA A 207 -11.05 -29.43 -12.09
C ALA A 207 -10.46 -28.30 -12.94
N ALA A 208 -9.94 -28.60 -14.13
CA ALA A 208 -9.18 -27.60 -14.90
C ALA A 208 -10.07 -26.44 -15.34
N LEU A 209 -11.35 -26.70 -15.64
CA LEU A 209 -12.30 -25.64 -15.96
C LEU A 209 -12.48 -24.68 -14.78
N SER A 210 -12.66 -25.20 -13.57
CA SER A 210 -12.79 -24.38 -12.35
C SER A 210 -11.53 -23.55 -12.09
N VAL A 211 -10.36 -24.20 -12.12
CA VAL A 211 -9.05 -23.54 -11.90
C VAL A 211 -8.75 -22.50 -12.98
N THR A 212 -9.14 -22.76 -14.24
CA THR A 212 -8.95 -21.80 -15.33
C THR A 212 -9.85 -20.58 -15.17
N ILE A 213 -11.10 -20.77 -14.72
CA ILE A 213 -12.00 -19.65 -14.44
C ILE A 213 -11.38 -18.76 -13.36
N THR A 214 -11.01 -19.32 -12.20
CA THR A 214 -10.45 -18.58 -11.07
C THR A 214 -9.16 -17.86 -11.43
N THR A 215 -8.21 -18.57 -12.05
CA THR A 215 -6.95 -17.96 -12.51
C THR A 215 -7.21 -16.81 -13.49
N LEU A 216 -8.04 -17.04 -14.52
CA LEU A 216 -8.28 -16.02 -15.55
C LEU A 216 -8.90 -14.76 -14.94
N THR A 217 -9.84 -14.94 -14.01
CA THR A 217 -10.44 -13.83 -13.28
C THR A 217 -9.43 -13.06 -12.44
N ASP A 218 -8.56 -13.75 -11.70
CA ASP A 218 -7.54 -13.13 -10.85
C ASP A 218 -6.50 -12.39 -11.70
N VAL A 219 -6.00 -13.02 -12.75
CA VAL A 219 -5.04 -12.44 -13.68
C VAL A 219 -5.59 -11.15 -14.30
N LEU A 220 -6.84 -11.17 -14.77
CA LEU A 220 -7.48 -9.97 -15.33
C LEU A 220 -7.67 -8.88 -14.27
N ALA A 221 -8.13 -9.23 -13.06
CA ALA A 221 -8.32 -8.26 -11.98
C ALA A 221 -6.99 -7.56 -11.61
N PHE A 222 -5.91 -8.32 -11.48
CA PHE A 222 -4.59 -7.76 -11.19
C PHE A 222 -4.04 -6.94 -12.36
N PHE A 223 -4.20 -7.38 -13.61
CA PHE A 223 -3.78 -6.58 -14.76
C PHE A 223 -4.60 -5.28 -14.92
N ILE A 224 -5.90 -5.27 -14.61
CA ILE A 224 -6.70 -4.03 -14.55
C ILE A 224 -6.14 -3.08 -13.47
N GLY A 225 -5.67 -3.61 -12.34
CA GLY A 225 -5.01 -2.82 -11.29
C GLY A 225 -3.73 -2.09 -11.72
N THR A 226 -3.10 -2.51 -12.83
CA THR A 226 -1.95 -1.80 -13.41
C THR A 226 -2.32 -0.45 -14.04
N TRP A 227 -3.61 -0.20 -14.29
CA TRP A 227 -4.11 1.08 -14.80
C TRP A 227 -4.20 2.18 -13.72
N THR A 228 -4.03 1.83 -12.45
CA THR A 228 -4.04 2.79 -11.32
C THR A 228 -3.02 3.93 -11.51
N ALA A 229 -3.23 5.12 -10.96
CA ALA A 229 -2.24 6.21 -11.05
C ALA A 229 -0.98 5.99 -10.18
N PHE A 230 -1.00 5.02 -9.25
CA PHE A 230 0.00 4.82 -8.21
C PHE A 230 1.08 3.81 -8.61
N PRO A 231 2.35 4.23 -8.83
CA PRO A 231 3.41 3.34 -9.32
C PRO A 231 3.67 2.12 -8.43
N SER A 232 3.56 2.26 -7.10
CA SER A 232 3.73 1.16 -6.15
C SER A 232 2.66 0.09 -6.31
N VAL A 233 1.41 0.48 -6.57
CA VAL A 233 0.29 -0.44 -6.82
C VAL A 233 0.42 -1.08 -8.20
N ARG A 234 0.83 -0.33 -9.23
CA ARG A 234 1.13 -0.88 -10.55
C ARG A 234 2.16 -2.01 -10.49
N SER A 235 3.25 -1.77 -9.78
CA SER A 235 4.32 -2.75 -9.61
C SER A 235 3.78 -3.99 -8.89
N PHE A 236 3.11 -3.82 -7.75
CA PHE A 236 2.46 -4.92 -7.03
C PHE A 236 1.56 -5.77 -7.93
N CYS A 237 0.66 -5.13 -8.68
CA CYS A 237 -0.25 -5.78 -9.62
C CYS A 237 0.44 -6.54 -10.76
N LEU A 238 1.56 -6.01 -11.29
CA LEU A 238 2.35 -6.69 -12.32
C LEU A 238 3.02 -7.97 -11.78
N TYR A 239 3.61 -7.89 -10.60
CA TYR A 239 4.25 -9.04 -9.94
C TYR A 239 3.23 -10.14 -9.60
N THR A 240 2.10 -9.79 -9.01
CA THR A 240 1.05 -10.75 -8.63
C THR A 240 0.32 -11.32 -9.85
N GLY A 241 -0.07 -10.48 -10.80
CA GLY A 241 -0.75 -10.93 -12.02
C GLY A 241 0.11 -11.92 -12.83
N THR A 242 1.40 -11.63 -12.97
CA THR A 242 2.35 -12.55 -13.63
C THR A 242 2.55 -13.83 -12.80
N ALA A 243 2.56 -13.73 -11.47
CA ALA A 243 2.69 -14.90 -10.60
C ALA A 243 1.52 -15.86 -10.75
N PHE A 244 0.29 -15.36 -10.89
CA PHE A 244 -0.87 -16.22 -11.14
C PHE A 244 -0.83 -16.92 -12.49
N VAL A 245 -0.29 -16.28 -13.53
CA VAL A 245 -0.02 -16.96 -14.80
C VAL A 245 0.94 -18.13 -14.61
N PHE A 246 2.03 -17.95 -13.85
CA PHE A 246 2.96 -19.04 -13.54
C PHE A 246 2.34 -20.11 -12.62
N CYS A 247 1.54 -19.72 -11.62
CA CYS A 247 0.81 -20.66 -10.76
C CYS A 247 -0.05 -21.60 -11.62
N TYR A 248 -0.83 -21.05 -12.53
CA TYR A 248 -1.66 -21.83 -13.44
C TYR A 248 -0.85 -22.78 -14.33
N VAL A 249 0.23 -22.27 -14.95
CA VAL A 249 1.12 -23.12 -15.76
C VAL A 249 1.66 -24.28 -14.93
N TYR A 250 2.09 -24.05 -13.69
CA TYR A 250 2.63 -25.10 -12.83
C TYR A 250 1.58 -26.04 -12.25
N VAL A 251 0.37 -25.56 -11.93
CA VAL A 251 -0.74 -26.42 -11.50
C VAL A 251 -1.14 -27.38 -12.63
N ILE A 252 -1.27 -26.87 -13.86
CA ILE A 252 -1.68 -27.70 -15.00
C ILE A 252 -0.55 -28.62 -15.44
N THR A 253 0.71 -28.18 -15.49
CA THR A 253 1.81 -29.00 -16.02
C THR A 253 2.53 -29.80 -14.94
N PHE A 254 3.24 -29.13 -14.04
CA PHE A 254 4.08 -29.74 -13.02
C PHE A 254 3.25 -30.55 -12.02
N PHE A 255 2.25 -29.94 -11.39
CA PHE A 255 1.45 -30.61 -10.38
C PHE A 255 0.62 -31.77 -10.97
N GLY A 256 0.06 -31.58 -12.16
CA GLY A 256 -0.57 -32.65 -12.93
C GLY A 256 0.34 -33.86 -13.18
N ALA A 257 1.62 -33.63 -13.52
CA ALA A 257 2.59 -34.70 -13.66
C ALA A 257 2.87 -35.41 -12.32
N VAL A 258 2.94 -34.67 -11.21
CA VAL A 258 3.10 -35.26 -9.86
C VAL A 258 1.90 -36.12 -9.49
N ILE A 259 0.66 -35.72 -9.81
CA ILE A 259 -0.55 -36.55 -9.64
C ILE A 259 -0.40 -37.89 -10.39
N ALA A 260 0.02 -37.83 -11.66
CA ALA A 260 0.21 -39.04 -12.47
C ALA A 260 1.31 -39.97 -11.91
N LEU A 261 2.42 -39.40 -11.44
CA LEU A 261 3.51 -40.16 -10.82
C LEU A 261 3.10 -40.78 -9.48
N ASN A 262 2.39 -40.03 -8.63
CA ASN A 262 1.88 -40.56 -7.38
C ASN A 262 0.89 -41.70 -7.63
N HIS A 263 0.04 -41.60 -8.65
CA HIS A 263 -0.85 -42.69 -9.03
C HIS A 263 -0.09 -43.95 -9.48
N LYS A 264 0.98 -43.79 -10.26
CA LYS A 264 1.85 -44.91 -10.66
C LYS A 264 2.51 -45.58 -9.44
N ARG A 265 2.91 -44.78 -8.44
CA ARG A 265 3.43 -45.29 -7.15
C ARG A 265 2.37 -46.09 -6.39
N VAL A 266 1.15 -45.56 -6.27
CA VAL A 266 0.03 -46.22 -5.58
C VAL A 266 -0.33 -47.54 -6.27
N LYS A 267 -0.43 -47.56 -7.61
CA LYS A 267 -0.62 -48.79 -8.39
C LYS A 267 0.46 -49.84 -8.17
N GLY A 268 1.70 -49.40 -7.98
CA GLY A 268 2.83 -50.29 -7.70
C GLY A 268 2.91 -50.80 -6.27
N ASN A 269 1.90 -50.52 -5.42
CA ASN A 269 1.89 -50.82 -3.98
C ASN A 269 3.17 -50.38 -3.26
N ARG A 270 3.70 -49.21 -3.62
CA ARG A 270 4.96 -48.71 -3.07
C ARG A 270 4.72 -47.82 -1.86
N HIS A 271 5.50 -48.00 -0.82
CA HIS A 271 5.47 -47.18 0.40
C HIS A 271 5.76 -45.70 0.06
N TRP A 272 5.11 -44.76 0.76
CA TRP A 272 5.23 -43.33 0.46
C TRP A 272 6.64 -42.74 0.68
N ILE A 273 7.37 -43.15 1.73
CA ILE A 273 8.77 -42.70 1.97
C ILE A 273 9.78 -43.47 1.12
N THR A 274 9.85 -44.80 1.31
CA THR A 274 10.95 -45.61 0.77
C THR A 274 10.78 -45.95 -0.70
N CYS A 275 9.61 -45.69 -1.30
CA CYS A 275 9.25 -46.07 -2.67
C CYS A 275 9.46 -47.57 -2.99
N MET A 276 9.69 -48.40 -1.97
CA MET A 276 9.83 -49.84 -2.07
C MET A 276 8.45 -50.48 -2.11
N GLN A 277 8.34 -51.59 -2.84
CA GLN A 277 7.09 -52.35 -2.93
C GLN A 277 6.79 -52.98 -1.57
N VAL A 278 5.58 -52.75 -1.07
CA VAL A 278 5.10 -53.34 0.18
C VAL A 278 4.53 -54.71 -0.18
N GLU A 279 5.19 -55.77 0.30
CA GLU A 279 4.71 -57.13 0.13
C GLU A 279 3.47 -57.36 1.02
N VAL A 280 2.40 -57.85 0.40
CA VAL A 280 1.16 -58.21 1.08
C VAL A 280 1.25 -59.67 1.49
N GLY A 281 1.40 -59.91 2.79
CA GLY A 281 1.40 -61.24 3.39
C GLY A 281 2.57 -61.48 4.34
N LYS A 282 2.24 -61.89 5.58
CA LYS A 282 3.12 -62.36 6.69
C LYS A 282 3.56 -61.37 7.78
N LYS A 283 2.83 -60.29 8.09
CA LYS A 283 3.05 -59.53 9.36
C LYS A 283 1.73 -59.12 10.06
N SER A 284 1.84 -58.85 11.36
CA SER A 284 0.76 -58.58 12.34
C SER A 284 -0.35 -57.62 11.82
N CYS A 285 -1.60 -57.78 12.29
CA CYS A 285 -2.74 -56.92 11.91
C CYS A 285 -2.46 -55.42 12.14
N LEU A 286 -1.63 -55.04 13.12
CA LEU A 286 -1.22 -53.65 13.30
C LEU A 286 -0.38 -53.11 12.12
N TYR A 287 0.44 -53.97 11.50
CA TYR A 287 1.21 -53.65 10.29
C TYR A 287 0.31 -53.59 9.05
N ASN A 288 -0.64 -54.52 8.90
CA ASN A 288 -1.58 -54.49 7.78
C ASN A 288 -2.58 -53.32 7.88
N ALA A 289 -3.06 -52.98 9.07
CA ALA A 289 -3.87 -51.79 9.32
C ALA A 289 -3.12 -50.50 8.97
N CYS A 290 -1.85 -50.38 9.38
CA CYS A 290 -1.02 -49.20 9.10
C CYS A 290 -0.61 -49.11 7.61
N CYS A 291 -0.26 -50.23 6.99
CA CYS A 291 0.28 -50.23 5.61
C CYS A 291 -0.81 -50.29 4.53
N ILE A 292 -1.86 -51.10 4.73
CA ILE A 292 -2.89 -51.39 3.74
C ILE A 292 -4.22 -50.70 4.08
N GLY A 293 -4.45 -50.35 5.35
CA GLY A 293 -5.71 -49.77 5.81
C GLY A 293 -6.82 -50.82 6.02
N SER A 294 -6.49 -52.11 5.96
CA SER A 294 -7.40 -53.23 6.21
C SER A 294 -6.68 -54.35 6.98
N CYS A 295 -7.39 -55.03 7.90
CA CYS A 295 -6.89 -56.17 8.68
C CYS A 295 -7.34 -57.55 8.14
N SER A 296 -7.96 -57.63 6.96
CA SER A 296 -8.37 -58.92 6.40
C SER A 296 -7.19 -59.69 5.79
N SER A 297 -7.12 -60.98 6.12
CA SER A 297 -6.07 -61.92 5.75
C SER A 297 -6.39 -62.73 4.49
N GLU A 298 -7.14 -62.16 3.54
CA GLU A 298 -7.44 -62.82 2.27
C GLU A 298 -6.82 -62.05 1.10
N SER A 299 -6.36 -62.84 0.13
CA SER A 299 -5.70 -62.38 -1.10
C SER A 299 -6.53 -61.32 -1.83
N PRO A 300 -5.89 -60.31 -2.45
CA PRO A 300 -6.62 -59.32 -3.23
C PRO A 300 -7.08 -59.96 -4.55
N GLU A 301 -8.32 -60.44 -4.59
CA GLU A 301 -9.03 -60.53 -5.87
C GLU A 301 -9.31 -59.10 -6.36
N PRO A 302 -9.13 -58.83 -7.66
CA PRO A 302 -9.46 -57.54 -8.22
C PRO A 302 -10.98 -57.42 -8.30
N GLU A 303 -11.49 -56.24 -7.96
CA GLU A 303 -12.88 -55.83 -8.19
C GLU A 303 -13.93 -56.39 -7.23
N THR A 304 -14.04 -55.75 -6.05
CA THR A 304 -15.35 -55.25 -5.61
C THR A 304 -15.16 -53.98 -4.79
N SER A 305 -16.07 -53.05 -5.02
CA SER A 305 -16.17 -51.72 -4.44
C SER A 305 -16.37 -51.74 -2.91
N GLU A 306 -15.32 -52.03 -2.14
CA GLU A 306 -15.37 -51.90 -0.69
C GLU A 306 -14.98 -50.48 -0.25
N THR A 307 -16.03 -49.70 0.00
CA THR A 307 -16.12 -48.49 0.82
C THR A 307 -14.79 -47.89 1.29
N GLU A 308 -14.24 -46.97 0.49
CA GLU A 308 -13.38 -45.93 1.07
C GLU A 308 -14.14 -45.30 2.24
N SER A 309 -13.53 -45.21 3.41
CA SER A 309 -14.07 -44.36 4.47
C SER A 309 -14.20 -42.94 3.93
N GLU A 310 -15.44 -42.47 3.77
CA GLU A 310 -15.71 -41.13 3.29
C GLU A 310 -14.97 -40.12 4.18
N HIS A 311 -14.31 -39.15 3.56
CA HIS A 311 -13.61 -38.11 4.31
C HIS A 311 -14.61 -37.48 5.30
N PRO A 312 -14.29 -37.35 6.61
CA PRO A 312 -15.24 -36.90 7.63
C PRO A 312 -15.97 -35.61 7.28
N MET A 313 -15.25 -34.69 6.61
CA MET A 313 -15.81 -33.42 6.14
C MET A 313 -16.92 -33.58 5.09
N SER A 314 -16.79 -34.53 4.16
CA SER A 314 -17.83 -34.82 3.16
C SER A 314 -19.11 -35.32 3.84
N VAL A 315 -18.97 -36.20 4.83
CA VAL A 315 -20.09 -36.73 5.62
C VAL A 315 -20.78 -35.60 6.38
N PHE A 316 -20.00 -34.68 6.97
CA PHE A 316 -20.54 -33.51 7.66
C PHE A 316 -21.38 -32.63 6.73
N PHE A 317 -20.85 -32.27 5.56
CA PHE A 317 -21.55 -31.43 4.59
C PHE A 317 -22.83 -32.08 4.07
N GLN A 318 -22.79 -33.39 3.80
CA GLN A 318 -23.93 -34.12 3.24
C GLN A 318 -25.02 -34.39 4.29
N LYS A 319 -24.66 -34.78 5.52
CA LYS A 319 -25.64 -35.20 6.55
C LYS A 319 -26.15 -34.07 7.43
N TYR A 320 -25.32 -33.06 7.73
CA TYR A 320 -25.67 -32.02 8.69
C TYR A 320 -25.83 -30.65 8.01
N TYR A 321 -24.80 -30.17 7.32
CA TYR A 321 -24.80 -28.80 6.78
C TYR A 321 -25.82 -28.60 5.66
N GLY A 322 -25.85 -29.48 4.66
CA GLY A 322 -26.77 -29.39 3.51
C GLY A 322 -28.24 -29.40 3.92
N PRO A 323 -28.72 -30.37 4.70
CA PRO A 323 -30.10 -30.40 5.19
C PRO A 323 -30.46 -29.19 6.07
N PHE A 324 -29.52 -28.72 6.90
CA PHE A 324 -29.70 -27.52 7.71
C PHE A 324 -29.93 -26.28 6.82
N LEU A 325 -29.03 -26.01 5.89
CA LEU A 325 -29.09 -24.79 5.07
C LEU A 325 -30.25 -24.79 4.05
N THR A 326 -30.71 -25.98 3.64
CA THR A 326 -31.82 -26.12 2.69
C THR A 326 -33.21 -25.95 3.32
N GLY A 327 -33.32 -25.89 4.65
CA GLY A 327 -34.56 -25.65 5.36
C GLY A 327 -35.20 -24.29 5.00
N ARG A 328 -36.52 -24.26 4.76
CA ARG A 328 -37.24 -23.06 4.28
C ARG A 328 -37.07 -21.84 5.21
N TRP A 329 -37.17 -22.05 6.52
CA TRP A 329 -36.99 -21.00 7.52
C TRP A 329 -35.55 -20.51 7.60
N ILE A 330 -34.59 -21.42 7.47
CA ILE A 330 -33.16 -21.10 7.51
C ILE A 330 -32.77 -20.29 6.26
N LYS A 331 -33.28 -20.66 5.07
CA LYS A 331 -33.10 -19.85 3.86
C LYS A 331 -33.62 -18.42 4.02
N LEU A 332 -34.83 -18.26 4.58
CA LEU A 332 -35.40 -16.93 4.82
C LEU A 332 -34.52 -16.13 5.80
N LEU A 333 -34.06 -16.76 6.88
CA LEU A 333 -33.14 -16.15 7.83
C LEU A 333 -31.82 -15.72 7.19
N VAL A 334 -31.21 -16.58 6.36
CA VAL A 334 -29.95 -16.28 5.66
C VAL A 334 -30.10 -15.10 4.71
N VAL A 335 -31.20 -15.04 3.94
CA VAL A 335 -31.46 -13.90 3.05
C VAL A 335 -31.68 -12.61 3.84
N LEU A 336 -32.38 -12.67 4.97
CA LEU A 336 -32.60 -11.52 5.84
C LEU A 336 -31.28 -11.02 6.45
N LEU A 337 -30.45 -11.93 6.96
CA LEU A 337 -29.13 -11.61 7.50
C LEU A 337 -28.22 -11.00 6.43
N TYR A 338 -28.23 -11.55 5.22
CA TYR A 338 -27.44 -11.02 4.10
C TYR A 338 -27.95 -9.65 3.64
N GLY A 339 -29.28 -9.42 3.62
CA GLY A 339 -29.85 -8.11 3.35
C GLY A 339 -29.48 -7.06 4.40
N ALA A 340 -29.49 -7.44 5.68
CA ALA A 340 -29.04 -6.58 6.78
C ALA A 340 -27.54 -6.28 6.68
N TYR A 341 -26.72 -7.28 6.33
CA TYR A 341 -25.30 -7.11 6.07
C TYR A 341 -25.06 -6.12 4.92
N LEU A 342 -25.73 -6.31 3.77
CA LEU A 342 -25.60 -5.44 2.61
C LEU A 342 -26.03 -4.00 2.92
N GLY A 343 -27.16 -3.83 3.63
CA GLY A 343 -27.62 -2.51 4.06
C GLY A 343 -26.62 -1.82 5.01
N GLY A 344 -26.06 -2.59 5.95
CA GLY A 344 -25.01 -2.11 6.85
C GLY A 344 -23.72 -1.72 6.11
N SER A 345 -23.28 -2.53 5.15
CA SER A 345 -22.10 -2.25 4.33
C SER A 345 -22.29 -1.00 3.46
N ILE A 346 -23.44 -0.84 2.81
CA ILE A 346 -23.76 0.37 2.02
C ILE A 346 -23.74 1.62 2.91
N TYR A 347 -24.32 1.54 4.11
CA TYR A 347 -24.23 2.63 5.08
C TYR A 347 -22.78 2.90 5.50
N GLY A 348 -21.98 1.86 5.74
CA GLY A 348 -20.56 1.96 6.03
C GLY A 348 -19.76 2.69 4.95
N CYS A 349 -20.05 2.43 3.67
CA CYS A 349 -19.43 3.14 2.55
C CYS A 349 -19.66 4.66 2.61
N THR A 350 -20.78 5.14 3.15
CA THR A 350 -21.06 6.58 3.30
C THR A 350 -20.27 7.26 4.42
N GLN A 351 -19.71 6.48 5.36
CA GLN A 351 -18.98 6.98 6.52
C GLN A 351 -17.45 6.87 6.36
N MET A 352 -16.98 6.33 5.24
CA MET A 352 -15.57 6.13 4.98
C MET A 352 -14.86 7.48 4.83
N ARG A 353 -13.82 7.71 5.65
CA ARG A 353 -13.00 8.93 5.58
C ARG A 353 -11.89 8.77 4.55
N GLU A 354 -11.66 9.80 3.75
CA GLU A 354 -10.54 9.88 2.82
C GLU A 354 -9.24 10.16 3.59
N GLY A 355 -8.12 9.55 3.17
CA GLY A 355 -6.81 9.81 3.75
C GLY A 355 -6.02 8.55 4.09
N ILE A 356 -4.70 8.66 4.05
CA ILE A 356 -3.80 7.69 4.70
C ILE A 356 -3.08 8.46 5.78
N ASP A 357 -3.27 8.04 7.02
CA ASP A 357 -2.49 8.55 8.14
C ASP A 357 -1.07 7.98 8.03
N LEU A 358 -0.08 8.87 7.91
CA LEU A 358 1.33 8.52 7.76
C LEU A 358 1.86 7.75 8.98
N ARG A 359 1.25 7.94 10.16
CA ARG A 359 1.55 7.20 11.37
C ARG A 359 1.36 5.69 11.20
N ASN A 360 0.30 5.28 10.49
CA ASN A 360 -0.06 3.87 10.29
C ASN A 360 0.87 3.13 9.32
N LEU A 361 1.84 3.84 8.72
CA LEU A 361 2.84 3.25 7.84
C LEU A 361 4.11 2.83 8.59
N ALA A 362 4.32 3.37 9.80
CA ALA A 362 5.42 2.96 10.67
C ALA A 362 5.07 1.67 11.42
N SER A 363 6.09 0.96 11.92
CA SER A 363 5.88 -0.19 12.80
C SER A 363 5.25 0.25 14.12
N ASP A 364 4.42 -0.59 14.76
CA ASP A 364 3.69 -0.24 16.00
C ASP A 364 4.62 0.23 17.15
N ASP A 365 5.84 -0.30 17.20
CA ASP A 365 6.88 0.07 18.19
C ASP A 365 7.80 1.21 17.73
N SER A 366 7.48 1.91 16.64
CA SER A 366 8.35 2.94 16.07
C SER A 366 8.39 4.22 16.92
N TYR A 367 9.59 4.81 17.05
CA TYR A 367 9.80 6.11 17.68
C TYR A 367 9.15 7.28 16.92
N VAL A 368 8.78 7.05 15.65
CA VAL A 368 8.14 8.06 14.79
C VAL A 368 6.67 8.23 15.15
N ILE A 369 6.03 7.22 15.74
CA ILE A 369 4.61 7.28 16.11
C ILE A 369 4.33 8.37 17.16
N PRO A 370 5.04 8.39 18.32
CA PRO A 370 4.86 9.45 19.30
C PRO A 370 5.11 10.85 18.73
N TYR A 371 6.07 10.99 17.81
CA TYR A 371 6.32 12.27 17.13
C TYR A 371 5.11 12.74 16.31
N TYR A 372 4.50 11.87 15.50
CA TYR A 372 3.30 12.24 14.73
C TYR A 372 2.12 12.56 15.65
N ASP A 373 1.92 11.78 16.73
CA ASP A 373 0.87 12.02 17.72
C ASP A 373 1.03 13.40 18.39
N ASP A 374 2.26 13.79 18.74
CA ASP A 374 2.56 15.13 19.30
C ASP A 374 2.43 16.25 18.25
N ASP A 375 2.87 16.01 17.02
CA ASP A 375 2.79 17.00 15.93
C ASP A 375 1.34 17.35 15.62
N ASP A 376 0.49 16.33 15.44
CA ASP A 376 -0.94 16.50 15.18
C ASP A 376 -1.66 17.15 16.37
N ARG A 377 -1.26 16.81 17.60
CA ARG A 377 -1.91 17.33 18.81
C ARG A 377 -1.57 18.79 19.10
N TYR A 378 -0.32 19.19 18.89
CA TYR A 378 0.19 20.48 19.35
C TYR A 378 0.46 21.48 18.22
N PHE A 379 0.66 21.02 16.98
CA PHE A 379 1.10 21.85 15.85
C PHE A 379 0.15 21.83 14.64
N SER A 380 -1.07 21.29 14.77
CA SER A 380 -2.07 21.23 13.70
C SER A 380 -2.81 22.53 13.39
N GLU A 381 -2.64 23.57 14.21
CA GLU A 381 -3.30 24.87 14.01
C GLU A 381 -2.83 25.58 12.72
N TYR A 382 -1.51 25.52 12.48
CA TYR A 382 -0.87 26.09 11.30
C TYR A 382 -0.53 24.97 10.33
N GLY A 383 -1.05 25.08 9.11
CA GLY A 383 -0.74 24.14 8.05
C GLY A 383 0.63 24.41 7.40
N PRO A 384 0.96 23.67 6.32
CA PRO A 384 2.20 23.86 5.59
C PRO A 384 2.33 25.28 5.02
N ARG A 385 3.56 25.82 5.05
CA ARG A 385 3.86 27.14 4.49
C ARG A 385 4.04 27.02 2.97
N VAL A 386 2.99 27.35 2.21
CA VAL A 386 2.95 27.16 0.76
C VAL A 386 3.84 28.18 0.06
N MET A 387 4.65 27.71 -0.88
CA MET A 387 5.44 28.55 -1.77
C MET A 387 4.59 28.94 -2.98
N VAL A 388 4.57 30.21 -3.30
CA VAL A 388 4.04 30.71 -4.56
C VAL A 388 5.22 31.14 -5.41
N VAL A 389 5.43 30.43 -6.50
CA VAL A 389 6.57 30.56 -7.40
C VAL A 389 6.10 31.25 -8.67
N ILE A 390 6.80 32.33 -9.04
CA ILE A 390 6.65 32.96 -10.35
C ILE A 390 7.66 32.28 -11.27
N ALA A 391 7.15 31.40 -12.12
CA ALA A 391 7.95 30.60 -13.04
C ALA A 391 8.10 31.36 -14.36
N GLY A 392 9.12 32.22 -14.43
CA GLY A 392 9.46 32.96 -15.64
C GLY A 392 10.09 34.32 -15.36
N SER A 393 10.77 34.86 -16.38
CA SER A 393 11.34 36.19 -16.34
C SER A 393 10.23 37.25 -16.33
N VAL A 394 10.02 37.89 -15.18
CA VAL A 394 8.99 38.91 -14.99
C VAL A 394 9.66 40.28 -14.73
N GLN A 395 9.15 41.32 -15.40
CA GLN A 395 9.70 42.67 -15.34
C GLN A 395 9.17 43.43 -14.13
N TYR A 396 9.65 43.09 -12.92
CA TYR A 396 9.20 43.71 -11.66
C TYR A 396 9.45 45.22 -11.55
N TRP A 397 10.32 45.79 -12.37
CA TRP A 397 10.50 47.25 -12.43
C TRP A 397 9.29 47.96 -13.05
N ASN A 398 8.41 47.26 -13.75
CA ASN A 398 7.20 47.85 -14.33
C ASN A 398 6.05 47.87 -13.32
N GLU A 399 5.41 49.04 -13.13
CA GLU A 399 4.39 49.22 -12.09
C GLU A 399 3.16 48.34 -12.29
N SER A 400 2.69 48.20 -13.54
CA SER A 400 1.58 47.30 -13.88
C SER A 400 1.85 45.88 -13.41
N VAL A 401 3.05 45.37 -13.67
CA VAL A 401 3.43 43.99 -13.32
C VAL A 401 3.49 43.79 -11.80
N ARG A 402 3.96 44.79 -11.05
CA ARG A 402 3.92 44.73 -9.57
C ARG A 402 2.48 44.73 -9.06
N ASN A 403 1.63 45.58 -9.62
CA ASN A 403 0.22 45.66 -9.23
C ASN A 403 -0.54 44.38 -9.58
N ASP A 404 -0.28 43.79 -10.75
CA ASP A 404 -0.87 42.51 -11.17
C ASP A 404 -0.39 41.36 -10.26
N THR A 405 0.90 41.35 -9.90
CA THR A 405 1.48 40.35 -8.97
C THR A 405 0.89 40.48 -7.56
N GLU A 406 0.73 41.69 -7.06
CA GLU A 406 0.13 41.97 -5.76
C GLU A 406 -1.37 41.64 -5.75
N ALA A 407 -2.10 41.95 -6.82
CA ALA A 407 -3.51 41.58 -6.98
C ALA A 407 -3.70 40.06 -6.94
N CYS A 408 -2.84 39.32 -7.63
CA CYS A 408 -2.81 37.86 -7.58
C CYS A 408 -2.45 37.30 -6.20
N THR A 409 -1.49 37.91 -5.53
CA THR A 409 -1.09 37.51 -4.17
C THR A 409 -2.25 37.71 -3.19
N ARG A 410 -2.95 38.85 -3.27
CA ARG A 410 -4.14 39.13 -2.45
C ARG A 410 -5.29 38.18 -2.75
N ASP A 411 -5.47 37.75 -3.99
CA ASP A 411 -6.50 36.76 -4.33
C ASP A 411 -6.20 35.39 -3.70
N LEU A 412 -4.93 34.98 -3.68
CA LEU A 412 -4.49 33.77 -2.99
C LEU A 412 -4.63 33.89 -1.46
N GLU A 413 -4.32 35.05 -0.88
CA GLU A 413 -4.53 35.35 0.55
C GLU A 413 -6.02 35.37 0.94
N ASN A 414 -6.94 35.56 -0.02
CA ASN A 414 -8.39 35.52 0.24
C ASN A 414 -8.97 34.11 0.32
N VAL A 415 -8.16 33.07 0.11
CA VAL A 415 -8.57 31.67 0.31
C VAL A 415 -8.81 31.42 1.80
N ALA A 416 -9.89 30.71 2.14
CA ALA A 416 -10.32 30.50 3.54
C ALA A 416 -9.26 29.81 4.42
N TYR A 417 -8.36 29.06 3.80
CA TYR A 417 -7.30 28.29 4.46
C TYR A 417 -5.96 29.06 4.55
N VAL A 418 -5.91 30.34 4.20
CA VAL A 418 -4.69 31.17 4.23
C VAL A 418 -4.86 32.31 5.22
N ASP A 419 -3.87 32.50 6.10
CA ASP A 419 -3.82 33.66 6.97
C ASP A 419 -3.17 34.84 6.23
N LYS A 420 -3.95 35.92 6.06
CA LYS A 420 -3.56 37.13 5.33
C LYS A 420 -2.37 37.84 5.98
N ASN A 421 -2.31 37.85 7.31
CA ASN A 421 -1.33 38.61 8.09
C ASN A 421 0.04 37.91 8.17
N LEU A 422 0.09 36.61 7.88
CA LEU A 422 1.29 35.78 7.96
C LEU A 422 1.91 35.49 6.59
N SER A 423 1.38 36.09 5.53
CA SER A 423 1.97 36.09 4.19
C SER A 423 3.31 36.83 4.18
N LEU A 424 4.30 36.30 3.45
CA LEU A 424 5.64 36.88 3.37
C LEU A 424 6.03 37.03 1.89
N SER A 425 6.02 38.28 1.42
CA SER A 425 6.37 38.65 0.05
C SER A 425 7.54 39.62 0.06
N TRP A 426 8.66 39.20 -0.54
CA TRP A 426 9.84 40.06 -0.71
C TRP A 426 9.50 41.31 -1.54
N LEU A 427 8.60 41.20 -2.51
CA LEU A 427 8.21 42.29 -3.40
C LEU A 427 7.41 43.36 -2.64
N ARG A 428 6.52 42.94 -1.73
CA ARG A 428 5.74 43.85 -0.87
C ARG A 428 6.67 44.63 0.05
N VAL A 429 7.56 43.93 0.77
CA VAL A 429 8.57 44.55 1.64
C VAL A 429 9.49 45.48 0.86
N TYR A 430 9.94 45.06 -0.32
CA TYR A 430 10.80 45.87 -1.18
C TYR A 430 10.11 47.16 -1.66
N THR A 431 8.82 47.08 -1.99
CA THR A 431 8.03 48.25 -2.41
C THR A 431 7.82 49.22 -1.24
N GLU A 432 7.52 48.72 -0.03
CA GLU A 432 7.41 49.55 1.19
C GLU A 432 8.73 50.25 1.54
N ILE A 433 9.86 49.55 1.44
CA ILE A 433 11.19 50.14 1.64
C ILE A 433 11.48 51.20 0.57
N ALA A 434 11.09 50.95 -0.69
CA ALA A 434 11.29 51.91 -1.77
C ALA A 434 10.47 53.19 -1.57
N GLU A 435 9.22 53.07 -1.16
CA GLU A 435 8.32 54.19 -0.87
C GLU A 435 8.82 55.02 0.32
N SER A 436 9.23 54.36 1.40
CA SER A 436 9.76 55.03 2.60
C SER A 436 11.15 55.64 2.40
N GLY A 437 11.99 55.01 1.59
CA GLY A 437 13.36 55.45 1.27
C GLY A 437 13.49 56.45 0.13
N LEU A 438 12.37 56.86 -0.51
CA LEU A 438 12.36 57.69 -1.74
C LEU A 438 13.19 57.10 -2.89
N ILE A 439 13.24 55.76 -2.99
CA ILE A 439 14.00 55.05 -4.03
C ILE A 439 13.09 54.80 -5.23
N ASN A 440 13.52 55.24 -6.42
CA ASN A 440 12.76 54.98 -7.64
C ASN A 440 13.02 53.54 -8.16
N ILE A 441 12.01 52.69 -8.03
CA ILE A 441 12.02 51.27 -8.48
C ILE A 441 11.40 51.07 -9.88
N ASN A 442 11.06 52.15 -10.59
CA ASN A 442 10.45 52.07 -11.92
C ASN A 442 11.45 51.85 -13.07
N ASN A 443 12.75 51.89 -12.76
CA ASN A 443 13.82 51.64 -13.72
C ASN A 443 14.54 50.33 -13.40
N LYS A 444 14.83 49.53 -14.43
CA LYS A 444 15.49 48.21 -14.32
C LYS A 444 16.81 48.27 -13.55
N GLU A 445 17.70 49.20 -13.89
CA GLU A 445 19.02 49.31 -13.26
C GLU A 445 18.90 49.67 -11.77
N HIS A 446 18.02 50.63 -11.44
CA HIS A 446 17.79 51.02 -10.05
C HIS A 446 17.12 49.89 -9.26
N PHE A 447 16.15 49.19 -9.83
CA PHE A 447 15.50 48.04 -9.20
C PHE A 447 16.54 46.97 -8.83
N ILE A 448 17.33 46.51 -9.80
CA ILE A 448 18.28 45.42 -9.61
C ILE A 448 19.43 45.79 -8.66
N ASN A 449 19.96 47.01 -8.75
CA ASN A 449 21.06 47.45 -7.88
C ASN A 449 20.62 47.60 -6.42
N ASN A 450 19.38 48.05 -6.20
CA ASN A 450 18.83 48.27 -4.87
C ASN A 450 18.35 46.98 -4.18
N LEU A 451 18.29 45.83 -4.87
CA LEU A 451 18.01 44.54 -4.21
C LEU A 451 19.03 44.20 -3.11
N SER A 452 20.27 44.65 -3.26
CA SER A 452 21.30 44.50 -2.23
C SER A 452 20.90 45.13 -0.88
N VAL A 453 20.16 46.25 -0.92
CA VAL A 453 19.61 46.91 0.28
C VAL A 453 18.57 46.03 0.95
N LEU A 454 17.68 45.39 0.16
CA LEU A 454 16.70 44.44 0.69
C LEU A 454 17.39 43.30 1.45
N PHE A 455 18.46 42.73 0.88
CA PHE A 455 19.18 41.62 1.50
C PHE A 455 19.98 42.03 2.75
N GLN A 456 20.36 43.30 2.88
CA GLN A 456 20.95 43.80 4.13
C GLN A 456 19.93 43.85 5.28
N PHE A 457 18.69 44.23 4.99
CA PHE A 457 17.61 44.23 5.99
C PHE A 457 17.06 42.82 6.25
N TYR A 458 16.91 42.02 5.19
CA TYR A 458 16.33 40.68 5.22
C TYR A 458 17.16 39.70 4.37
N PRO A 459 18.24 39.13 4.94
CA PRO A 459 19.14 38.23 4.22
C PRO A 459 18.44 36.98 3.66
N SER A 460 17.35 36.53 4.29
CA SER A 460 16.61 35.34 3.86
C SER A 460 16.01 35.48 2.45
N PHE A 461 15.69 36.70 2.00
CA PHE A 461 15.10 36.93 0.67
C PHE A 461 16.08 36.70 -0.47
N GLU A 462 17.38 36.62 -0.20
CA GLU A 462 18.37 36.26 -1.22
C GLU A 462 18.07 34.87 -1.81
N TRP A 463 17.58 33.94 -0.98
CA TRP A 463 17.18 32.59 -1.39
C TRP A 463 15.84 32.54 -2.13
N ASP A 464 15.08 33.63 -2.13
CA ASP A 464 13.75 33.70 -2.74
C ASP A 464 13.77 34.32 -4.13
N ILE A 465 14.91 34.86 -4.56
CA ILE A 465 15.09 35.54 -5.85
C ILE A 465 16.24 34.88 -6.61
N ASN A 466 15.94 34.25 -7.75
CA ASN A 466 16.95 33.72 -8.64
C ASN A 466 17.28 34.72 -9.75
N LYS A 467 18.48 35.31 -9.67
CA LYS A 467 18.98 36.31 -10.63
C LYS A 467 19.92 35.66 -11.65
N THR A 468 19.66 35.89 -12.93
CA THR A 468 20.56 35.51 -14.04
C THR A 468 20.89 36.75 -14.87
N GLY A 469 22.13 37.24 -14.79
CA GLY A 469 22.50 38.53 -15.37
C GLY A 469 21.68 39.67 -14.75
N ASP A 470 21.02 40.49 -15.56
CA ASP A 470 20.17 41.60 -15.11
C ASP A 470 18.67 41.25 -15.06
N GLU A 471 18.33 39.97 -15.06
CA GLU A 471 16.96 39.49 -15.04
C GLU A 471 16.69 38.57 -13.84
N ILE A 472 15.46 38.64 -13.34
CA ILE A 472 14.97 37.74 -12.29
C ILE A 472 14.28 36.59 -13.02
N ALA A 473 14.95 35.44 -13.10
CA ALA A 473 14.46 34.27 -13.83
C ALA A 473 13.32 33.56 -13.11
N ALA A 474 13.38 33.57 -11.78
CA ALA A 474 12.33 33.03 -10.93
C ALA A 474 12.36 33.76 -9.59
N SER A 475 11.21 33.84 -8.96
CA SER A 475 11.13 34.28 -7.57
C SER A 475 9.99 33.57 -6.87
N ARG A 476 10.03 33.53 -5.54
CA ARG A 476 8.97 32.96 -4.73
C ARG A 476 8.58 33.85 -3.56
N PHE A 477 7.36 33.67 -3.08
CA PHE A 477 6.88 34.22 -1.81
C PHE A 477 6.10 33.13 -1.06
N PHE A 478 5.80 33.38 0.21
CA PHE A 478 5.19 32.36 1.08
C PHE A 478 3.82 32.77 1.59
N LEU A 479 2.92 31.79 1.60
CA LEU A 479 1.60 31.88 2.22
C LEU A 479 1.54 30.92 3.41
N GLN A 480 1.13 31.42 4.57
CA GLN A 480 0.91 30.58 5.73
C GLN A 480 -0.52 30.04 5.69
N THR A 481 -0.66 28.71 5.71
CA THR A 481 -1.98 28.07 5.76
C THR A 481 -2.41 27.83 7.20
N VAL A 482 -3.72 27.79 7.43
CA VAL A 482 -4.35 27.63 8.75
C VAL A 482 -5.58 26.74 8.65
N ASN A 483 -5.92 26.05 9.74
CA ASN A 483 -7.11 25.20 9.84
C ASN A 483 -7.19 24.07 8.79
N VAL A 484 -6.04 23.48 8.43
CA VAL A 484 -5.97 22.35 7.49
C VAL A 484 -5.71 21.09 8.31
N THR A 485 -6.78 20.39 8.70
CA THR A 485 -6.69 19.23 9.62
C THR A 485 -7.16 17.92 9.02
N SER A 486 -7.90 17.95 7.89
CA SER A 486 -8.42 16.76 7.24
C SER A 486 -7.94 16.63 5.80
N ALA A 487 -7.91 15.42 5.26
CA ALA A 487 -7.58 15.18 3.84
C ALA A 487 -8.52 15.92 2.87
N ILE A 488 -9.76 16.18 3.28
CA ILE A 488 -10.73 16.97 2.51
C ILE A 488 -10.31 18.44 2.50
N ASP A 489 -9.86 18.99 3.62
CA ASP A 489 -9.34 20.36 3.70
C ASP A 489 -8.05 20.51 2.90
N GLU A 490 -7.14 19.54 2.98
CA GLU A 490 -5.90 19.50 2.18
C GLU A 490 -6.20 19.53 0.67
N LYS A 491 -7.18 18.72 0.24
CA LYS A 491 -7.67 18.68 -1.14
C LYS A 491 -8.32 20.01 -1.56
N ASN A 492 -9.15 20.60 -0.71
CA ASN A 492 -9.84 21.85 -0.98
C ASN A 492 -8.86 23.04 -1.06
N LEU A 493 -7.90 23.10 -0.14
CA LEU A 493 -6.79 24.06 -0.15
C LEU A 493 -6.04 23.99 -1.48
N LEU A 494 -5.61 22.79 -1.87
CA LEU A 494 -4.84 22.54 -3.08
C LEU A 494 -5.59 23.00 -4.34
N ASN A 495 -6.86 22.63 -4.46
CA ASN A 495 -7.70 23.01 -5.61
C ASN A 495 -7.91 24.52 -5.66
N GLN A 496 -8.28 25.15 -4.54
CA GLN A 496 -8.51 26.60 -4.51
C GLN A 496 -7.24 27.37 -4.88
N LEU A 497 -6.09 27.03 -4.29
CA LEU A 497 -4.83 27.71 -4.61
C LEU A 497 -4.43 27.54 -6.08
N ARG A 498 -4.54 26.34 -6.64
CA ARG A 498 -4.18 26.08 -8.04
C ARG A 498 -5.14 26.74 -9.03
N ASP A 499 -6.44 26.75 -8.75
CA ASP A 499 -7.42 27.35 -9.64
C ASP A 499 -7.33 28.87 -9.65
N ARG A 500 -7.05 29.50 -8.50
CA ARG A 500 -6.73 30.93 -8.45
C ARG A 500 -5.41 31.27 -9.14
N ALA A 501 -4.36 30.47 -8.91
CA ALA A 501 -3.08 30.68 -9.59
C ALA A 501 -3.19 30.59 -11.12
N LYS A 502 -4.07 29.75 -11.67
CA LYS A 502 -4.33 29.67 -13.12
C LYS A 502 -5.04 30.89 -13.70
N GLN A 503 -5.82 31.61 -12.90
CA GLN A 503 -6.57 32.79 -13.34
C GLN A 503 -5.69 34.06 -13.39
N CYS A 504 -4.48 33.98 -12.86
CA CYS A 504 -3.54 35.08 -12.82
C CYS A 504 -2.89 35.38 -14.17
N VAL A 505 -2.66 36.67 -14.42
CA VAL A 505 -1.95 37.16 -15.61
C VAL A 505 -0.47 36.79 -15.55
N VAL A 506 0.11 36.77 -14.35
CA VAL A 506 1.49 36.36 -14.09
C VAL A 506 1.56 34.83 -14.01
N PRO A 507 2.57 34.17 -14.61
CA PRO A 507 2.73 32.71 -14.56
C PRO A 507 3.09 32.23 -13.15
N LEU A 508 2.05 32.06 -12.32
CA LEU A 508 2.15 31.65 -10.93
C LEU A 508 1.92 30.15 -10.79
N MET A 509 2.76 29.53 -9.96
CA MET A 509 2.65 28.14 -9.55
C MET A 509 2.68 28.06 -8.03
N VAL A 510 1.77 27.29 -7.44
CA VAL A 510 1.78 27.01 -6.00
C VAL A 510 2.41 25.65 -5.73
N TYR A 511 3.33 25.61 -4.76
CA TYR A 511 4.09 24.41 -4.45
C TYR A 511 4.36 24.29 -2.95
N HIS A 512 4.27 23.06 -2.46
CA HIS A 512 4.80 22.66 -1.16
C HIS A 512 5.19 21.18 -1.26
N PRO A 513 6.25 20.69 -0.60
CA PRO A 513 6.62 19.27 -0.63
C PRO A 513 5.47 18.32 -0.22
N ALA A 514 4.58 18.76 0.67
CA ALA A 514 3.40 17.99 1.09
C ALA A 514 2.36 17.81 -0.05
N PHE A 515 2.35 18.66 -1.07
CA PHE A 515 1.36 18.57 -2.16
C PHE A 515 1.50 17.29 -2.96
N ILE A 516 2.68 16.65 -2.96
CA ILE A 516 2.89 15.33 -3.56
C ILE A 516 1.94 14.29 -2.94
N TYR A 517 1.66 14.41 -1.63
CA TYR A 517 0.69 13.55 -0.94
C TYR A 517 -0.73 14.03 -1.20
N TYR A 518 -1.00 15.34 -1.18
CA TYR A 518 -2.37 15.85 -1.39
C TYR A 518 -2.91 15.57 -2.79
N ASP A 519 -2.04 15.52 -3.79
CA ASP A 519 -2.37 15.15 -5.17
C ASP A 519 -3.02 13.76 -5.27
N GLN A 520 -2.74 12.86 -4.33
CA GLN A 520 -3.37 11.52 -4.31
C GLN A 520 -4.89 11.60 -4.06
N TYR A 521 -5.34 12.53 -3.22
CA TYR A 521 -6.75 12.65 -2.81
C TYR A 521 -7.66 13.18 -3.94
N LEU A 522 -7.06 13.81 -4.95
CA LEU A 522 -7.79 14.25 -6.14
C LEU A 522 -8.25 13.08 -7.01
N VAL A 523 -7.47 11.99 -7.05
CA VAL A 523 -7.66 10.92 -8.04
C VAL A 523 -8.14 9.62 -7.40
N ILE A 524 -7.96 9.43 -6.08
CA ILE A 524 -8.19 8.15 -5.42
C ILE A 524 -9.62 7.63 -5.56
N VAL A 525 -10.64 8.46 -5.28
CA VAL A 525 -12.05 8.04 -5.31
C VAL A 525 -12.48 7.66 -6.73
N GLN A 526 -12.15 8.50 -7.70
CA GLN A 526 -12.50 8.25 -9.10
C GLN A 526 -11.81 6.99 -9.63
N ASN A 527 -10.52 6.81 -9.36
CA ASN A 527 -9.78 5.62 -9.78
C ASN A 527 -10.31 4.36 -9.12
N THR A 528 -10.63 4.38 -7.83
CA THR A 528 -11.17 3.21 -7.11
C THR A 528 -12.50 2.78 -7.70
N ILE A 529 -13.45 3.71 -7.90
CA ILE A 529 -14.75 3.42 -8.51
C ILE A 529 -14.55 2.87 -9.93
N GLN A 530 -13.72 3.51 -10.74
CA GLN A 530 -13.46 3.07 -12.10
C GLN A 530 -12.86 1.65 -12.13
N ASN A 531 -11.87 1.36 -11.28
CA ASN A 531 -11.22 0.05 -11.23
C ASN A 531 -12.18 -1.05 -10.77
N VAL A 532 -13.02 -0.78 -9.76
CA VAL A 532 -14.02 -1.75 -9.27
C VAL A 532 -15.05 -2.04 -10.35
N VAL A 533 -15.58 -1.02 -11.03
CA VAL A 533 -16.58 -1.22 -12.10
C VAL A 533 -15.98 -1.98 -13.29
N VAL A 534 -14.76 -1.63 -13.71
CA VAL A 534 -14.08 -2.31 -14.82
C VAL A 534 -13.74 -3.75 -14.45
N ALA A 535 -13.28 -4.01 -13.22
CA ALA A 535 -13.03 -5.35 -12.72
C ALA A 535 -14.31 -6.19 -12.69
N ALA A 536 -15.40 -5.69 -12.08
CA ALA A 536 -16.69 -6.38 -12.04
C ALA A 536 -17.22 -6.67 -13.46
N GLY A 537 -17.05 -5.74 -14.40
CA GLY A 537 -17.39 -5.93 -15.81
C GLY A 537 -16.57 -7.02 -16.48
N ALA A 538 -15.24 -7.05 -16.27
CA ALA A 538 -14.37 -8.10 -16.79
C ALA A 538 -14.73 -9.49 -16.23
N MET A 539 -15.03 -9.56 -14.92
CA MET A 539 -15.48 -10.78 -14.25
C MET A 539 -16.80 -11.31 -14.83
N LEU A 540 -17.74 -10.42 -15.15
CA LEU A 540 -19.00 -10.77 -15.81
C LEU A 540 -18.73 -11.36 -17.21
N VAL A 541 -17.82 -10.76 -17.99
CA VAL A 541 -17.45 -11.25 -19.32
C VAL A 541 -16.85 -12.66 -19.23
N VAL A 542 -15.91 -12.89 -18.31
CA VAL A 542 -15.31 -14.23 -18.11
C VAL A 542 -16.36 -15.24 -17.69
N SER A 543 -17.24 -14.86 -16.76
CA SER A 543 -18.33 -15.73 -16.29
C SER A 543 -19.29 -16.08 -17.42
N LEU A 544 -19.67 -15.13 -18.29
CA LEU A 544 -20.54 -15.37 -19.45
C LEU A 544 -19.89 -16.27 -20.52
N LEU A 545 -18.57 -16.21 -20.67
CA LEU A 545 -17.85 -17.05 -21.62
C LEU A 545 -17.71 -18.50 -21.14
N LEU A 546 -17.55 -18.71 -19.83
CA LEU A 546 -17.19 -20.01 -19.27
C LEU A 546 -18.37 -20.74 -18.59
N ILE A 547 -19.43 -20.02 -18.18
CA ILE A 547 -20.63 -20.60 -17.57
C ILE A 547 -21.78 -20.59 -18.60
N PRO A 548 -22.39 -21.75 -18.91
CA PRO A 548 -23.43 -21.84 -19.94
C PRO A 548 -24.73 -21.07 -19.63
N SER A 549 -25.04 -20.85 -18.35
CA SER A 549 -26.32 -20.28 -17.90
C SER A 549 -26.18 -18.79 -17.55
N PRO A 550 -26.80 -17.87 -18.32
CA PRO A 550 -26.64 -16.43 -18.10
C PRO A 550 -27.20 -15.96 -16.76
N LEU A 551 -28.24 -16.62 -16.23
CA LEU A 551 -28.78 -16.33 -14.90
C LEU A 551 -27.76 -16.63 -13.79
N CYS A 552 -27.00 -17.72 -13.90
CA CYS A 552 -25.96 -18.03 -12.93
C CYS A 552 -24.84 -16.99 -12.99
N CYS A 553 -24.46 -16.53 -14.19
CA CYS A 553 -23.46 -15.49 -14.35
C CYS A 553 -23.88 -14.19 -13.63
N LEU A 554 -25.14 -13.78 -13.76
CA LEU A 554 -25.66 -12.60 -13.07
C LEU A 554 -25.61 -12.74 -11.55
N TRP A 555 -25.97 -13.91 -11.00
CA TRP A 555 -25.87 -14.17 -9.56
C TRP A 555 -24.43 -14.21 -9.06
N VAL A 556 -23.51 -14.78 -9.84
CA VAL A 556 -22.07 -14.80 -9.52
C VAL A 556 -21.50 -13.39 -9.52
N THR A 557 -21.80 -12.59 -10.55
CA THR A 557 -21.37 -11.19 -10.60
C THR A 557 -21.97 -10.36 -9.47
N PHE A 558 -23.24 -10.57 -9.13
CA PHE A 558 -23.86 -9.91 -7.98
C PHE A 558 -23.17 -10.28 -6.66
N ALA A 559 -22.88 -11.57 -6.45
CA ALA A 559 -22.17 -12.03 -5.27
C ALA A 559 -20.76 -11.41 -5.18
N ILE A 560 -20.02 -11.38 -6.29
CA ILE A 560 -18.70 -10.75 -6.35
C ILE A 560 -18.81 -9.25 -6.04
N ALA A 561 -19.71 -8.53 -6.72
CA ALA A 561 -19.90 -7.10 -6.53
C ALA A 561 -20.44 -6.71 -5.14
N SER A 562 -21.02 -7.65 -4.40
CA SER A 562 -21.45 -7.43 -3.01
C SER A 562 -20.33 -7.61 -1.98
N VAL A 563 -19.26 -8.33 -2.36
CA VAL A 563 -18.10 -8.62 -1.51
C VAL A 563 -17.01 -7.58 -1.73
N ILE A 564 -16.85 -7.10 -2.98
CA ILE A 564 -16.04 -5.93 -3.32
C ILE A 564 -16.71 -4.68 -2.74
#